data_AF-A0A222WVZ0-F1
#
_entry.id   AF-A0A222WVZ0-F1
#
_cell.length_a   1.000
_cell.length_b   1.000
_cell.length_c   1.000
_cell.angle_alpha   90.00
_cell.angle_beta   90.00
_cell.angle_gamma   90.00
#
_symmetry.space_group_name_H-M   'P 1'
#
loop_
_entity.id
_entity.type
_entity.pdbx_description
1 polymer ?
#
loop_
_entity_poly.entity_id
_entity_poly.type
_entity_poly.pdbx_seq_one_letter_code
_entity_poly.pdbx_strand_id
1 'polypeptide(L)' 'MNHTYIVLKSDIELFSAALSRVGVYAVQPLSDDLIEVVDYGGPVEKYTSQSVKINGSYFLRNQFEFRVDVKKDSAGL' A
#
# COMPACT_ATOMS: atom_id res chain seq x y z
N MET A 1 15.04 -6.18 -9.46
CA MET A 1 14.53 -4.84 -9.83
C MET A 1 14.41 -4.05 -8.53
N ASN A 2 15.05 -2.89 -8.44
CA ASN A 2 15.11 -2.06 -7.23
C ASN A 2 13.86 -1.18 -7.16
N HIS A 3 12.70 -1.76 -6.85
CA HIS A 3 11.49 -0.98 -6.63
C HIS A 3 11.63 -0.17 -5.34
N THR A 4 11.21 1.09 -5.36
CA THR A 4 11.21 1.99 -4.19
C THR A 4 10.07 1.67 -3.22
N TYR A 5 9.32 0.58 -3.45
CA TYR A 5 8.15 0.20 -2.69
C TYR A 5 8.00 -1.33 -2.61
N ILE A 6 7.22 -1.78 -1.63
CA ILE A 6 6.76 -3.15 -1.44
C ILE A 6 5.25 -3.18 -1.68
N VAL A 7 4.76 -4.18 -2.41
CA VAL A 7 3.33 -4.41 -2.63
C VAL A 7 2.80 -5.35 -1.54
N LEU A 8 1.75 -4.93 -0.83
CA LEU A 8 1.05 -5.73 0.18
C LEU A 8 -0.05 -6.55 -0.49
N LYS A 9 0.09 -7.88 -0.52
CA LYS A 9 -0.86 -8.77 -1.21
C LYS A 9 -1.69 -9.62 -0.25
N SER A 10 -1.12 -9.93 0.91
CA SER A 10 -1.69 -10.86 1.88
C SER A 10 -2.22 -10.17 3.13
N ASP A 11 -3.07 -10.87 3.87
CA ASP A 11 -3.66 -10.38 5.12
C ASP A 11 -2.59 -10.14 6.19
N ILE A 12 -1.52 -10.94 6.22
CA ILE A 12 -0.43 -10.76 7.16
C ILE A 12 0.42 -9.52 6.85
N GLU A 13 0.60 -9.18 5.57
CA GLU A 13 1.28 -7.95 5.14
C GLU A 13 0.43 -6.71 5.45
N LEU A 14 -0.89 -6.78 5.25
CA LEU A 14 -1.81 -5.71 5.61
C LEU A 14 -1.87 -5.52 7.14
N PHE A 15 -1.86 -6.63 7.89
CA PHE A 15 -1.81 -6.62 9.35
C PHE A 15 -0.51 -6.00 9.87
N SER A 16 0.64 -6.39 9.32
CA SER A 16 1.93 -5.84 9.75
C SER A 16 2.04 -4.34 9.43
N ALA A 17 1.51 -3.91 8.28
CA ALA A 17 1.44 -2.50 7.91
C ALA A 17 0.54 -1.69 8.86
N ALA A 18 -0.63 -2.24 9.21
CA ALA A 18 -1.55 -1.63 10.19
C ALA A 18 -0.88 -1.50 11.57
N LEU A 19 -0.25 -2.57 12.04
CA LEU A 19 0.43 -2.62 13.34
C LEU A 19 1.59 -1.64 13.43
N SER A 20 2.36 -1.53 12.35
CA SER A 20 3.51 -0.61 12.25
C SER A 20 3.11 0.83 11.97
N ARG A 21 1.81 1.08 11.70
CA ARG A 21 1.25 2.38 11.34
C ARG A 21 1.99 3.06 10.18
N VAL A 22 2.51 2.27 9.24
CA VAL A 22 3.18 2.80 8.04
C VAL A 22 2.13 3.34 7.07
N GLY A 23 2.50 4.37 6.30
CA GLY A 23 1.65 4.89 5.24
C GLY A 23 1.53 3.86 4.11
N VAL A 24 0.29 3.51 3.76
CA VAL A 24 -0.03 2.60 2.66
C VAL A 24 -0.81 3.38 1.62
N TYR A 25 -0.29 3.53 0.41
CA TYR A 25 -1.02 4.18 -0.67
C TYR A 25 -1.64 3.16 -1.63
N ALA A 26 -2.80 3.51 -2.17
CA ALA A 26 -3.54 2.71 -3.14
C ALA A 26 -3.29 3.26 -4.55
N VAL A 27 -2.88 2.38 -5.45
CA VAL A 27 -2.68 2.73 -6.86
C VAL A 27 -3.55 1.85 -7.75
N GLN A 28 -4.08 2.43 -8.82
CA GLN A 28 -4.78 1.68 -9.84
C GLN A 28 -3.83 1.46 -11.02
N PRO A 29 -3.52 0.21 -11.39
CA PRO A 29 -2.75 -0.06 -12.61
C PRO A 29 -3.66 0.19 -13.83
N LEU A 30 -3.28 1.15 -14.68
CA LEU A 30 -3.97 1.42 -15.96
C LEU A 30 -3.34 0.60 -17.10
N SER A 31 -2.03 0.35 -17.06
CA SER A 31 -1.30 -0.57 -17.95
C SER A 31 0.01 -1.00 -17.29
N ASP A 32 0.83 -1.84 -17.97
CA ASP A 32 2.09 -2.37 -17.43
C ASP A 32 3.04 -1.28 -16.88
N ASP A 33 3.00 -0.07 -17.44
CA ASP A 33 3.89 1.05 -17.06
C ASP A 33 3.15 2.30 -16.53
N LEU A 34 1.80 2.32 -16.55
CA LEU A 34 1.00 3.47 -16.10
C LEU A 34 0.19 3.14 -14.86
N ILE A 35 0.37 3.97 -13.85
CA ILE A 35 -0.25 3.83 -12.53
C ILE A 35 -0.81 5.19 -12.13
N GLU A 36 -2.08 5.23 -11.75
CA GLU A 36 -2.69 6.41 -11.13
C GLU A 36 -2.66 6.23 -9.62
N VAL A 37 -2.03 7.17 -8.92
CA VAL A 37 -2.07 7.22 -7.45
C VAL A 37 -3.42 7.79 -7.05
N VAL A 38 -4.27 6.93 -6.50
CA VAL A 38 -5.66 7.30 -6.20
C VAL A 38 -5.80 7.93 -4.82
N ASP A 39 -4.90 7.60 -3.88
CA ASP A 39 -4.85 8.22 -2.56
C ASP A 39 -3.44 8.12 -1.93
N TYR A 40 -2.94 9.23 -1.36
CA TYR A 40 -1.67 9.29 -0.59
C TYR A 40 -1.90 8.88 0.87
N GLY A 41 -2.55 7.73 1.03
CA GLY A 41 -2.10 6.64 1.89
C GLY A 41 -1.72 6.90 3.35
N GLY A 42 -2.74 6.89 4.22
CA GLY A 42 -2.57 6.74 5.66
C GLY A 42 -2.31 5.28 6.10
N PRO A 43 -2.30 5.01 7.42
CA PRO A 43 -2.24 3.64 7.92
C PRO A 43 -3.51 2.85 7.55
N VAL A 44 -3.36 1.54 7.41
CA VAL A 44 -4.51 0.63 7.22
C VAL A 44 -5.40 0.67 8.46
N GLU A 45 -6.66 1.05 8.27
CA GLU A 45 -7.66 1.10 9.35
C GLU A 45 -8.39 -0.24 9.50
N LYS A 46 -8.70 -0.89 8.38
CA LYS A 46 -9.42 -2.18 8.30
C LYS A 46 -9.00 -2.90 7.02
N TYR A 47 -9.06 -4.23 7.02
CA TYR A 47 -8.93 -5.03 5.80
C TYR A 47 -9.83 -6.27 5.87
N THR A 48 -10.22 -6.74 4.69
CA THR A 48 -10.94 -8.00 4.46
C THR A 48 -10.30 -8.71 3.27
N SER A 49 -10.80 -9.89 2.91
CA SER A 49 -10.39 -10.56 1.66
C SER A 49 -10.72 -9.75 0.40
N GLN A 50 -11.65 -8.78 0.48
CA GLN A 50 -12.14 -8.02 -0.68
C GLN A 50 -11.67 -6.57 -0.71
N SER A 51 -11.45 -5.94 0.45
CA SER A 51 -11.18 -4.51 0.52
C SER A 51 -10.23 -4.11 1.64
N VAL A 52 -9.60 -2.95 1.48
CA VAL A 52 -8.75 -2.29 2.48
C VAL A 52 -9.29 -0.89 2.71
N LYS A 53 -9.38 -0.48 3.98
CA LYS A 53 -9.78 0.86 4.39
C LYS A 53 -8.54 1.68 4.74
N ILE A 54 -8.39 2.81 4.06
CA ILE A 54 -7.28 3.75 4.26
C ILE A 54 -7.88 5.16 4.27
N ASN A 55 -7.58 5.93 5.31
CA ASN A 55 -8.02 7.33 5.47
C ASN A 55 -9.54 7.53 5.24
N GLY A 56 -10.37 6.68 5.85
CA GLY A 56 -11.83 6.74 5.68
C GLY A 56 -12.39 6.06 4.43
N SER A 57 -11.58 5.86 3.38
CA SER A 57 -12.01 5.32 2.07
C SER A 57 -11.77 3.81 1.95
N TYR A 58 -12.62 3.11 1.21
CA TYR A 58 -12.47 1.68 0.92
C TYR A 58 -11.97 1.46 -0.52
N PHE A 59 -10.95 0.61 -0.65
CA PHE A 59 -10.33 0.23 -1.91
C PHE A 59 -10.45 -1.27 -2.12
N LEU A 60 -10.80 -1.71 -3.33
CA LEU A 60 -10.99 -3.12 -3.67
C LEU A 60 -9.65 -3.80 -3.99
N ARG A 61 -9.39 -4.96 -3.39
CA ARG A 61 -8.12 -5.70 -3.53
C ARG A 61 -7.86 -6.28 -4.91
N ASN A 62 -8.91 -6.42 -5.73
CA ASN A 62 -8.80 -6.89 -7.10
C ASN A 62 -8.66 -5.76 -8.14
N GLN A 63 -8.75 -4.50 -7.71
CA GLN A 63 -8.67 -3.32 -8.59
C GLN A 63 -7.49 -2.41 -8.26
N PHE A 64 -7.02 -2.44 -7.01
CA PHE A 64 -5.95 -1.59 -6.52
C PHE A 64 -4.78 -2.42 -6.00
N GLU A 65 -3.58 -1.89 -6.19
CA GLU A 65 -2.40 -2.35 -5.49
C GLU A 65 -2.14 -1.46 -4.27
N PHE A 66 -1.74 -2.09 -3.17
CA PHE A 66 -1.39 -1.41 -1.93
C PHE A 66 0.11 -1.41 -1.78
N ARG A 67 0.70 -0.23 -1.60
CA ARG A 67 2.15 -0.07 -1.60
C ARG A 67 2.63 0.67 -0.37
N VAL A 68 3.81 0.28 0.09
CA VAL A 68 4.57 0.96 1.14
C VAL A 68 5.94 1.28 0.59
N ASP A 69 6.39 2.52 0.76
CA ASP A 69 7.73 2.89 0.31
C ASP A 69 8.81 2.20 1.14
N VAL A 70 9.80 1.66 0.44
CA VAL A 70 11.04 1.20 1.05
C VAL A 70 11.84 2.45 1.39
N LYS A 71 11.83 2.85 2.66
CA LYS A 71 12.78 3.85 3.12
C LYS A 71 14.18 3.30 2.88
N LYS A 72 14.92 3.93 1.97
CA LYS A 72 16.38 3.82 1.99
C LYS A 72 16.79 4.35 3.35
N ASP A 73 17.40 3.52 4.18
CA ASP A 73 17.90 3.98 5.47
C ASP A 73 18.68 5.27 5.22
N SER A 74 18.18 6.38 5.76
CA SER A 74 18.96 7.61 5.89
C SER A 74 19.96 7.45 7.04
N ALA A 75 20.51 6.24 7.22
CA ALA A 75 21.75 6.04 7.92
C ALA A 75 22.86 6.31 6.90
N GLY A 76 23.12 7.60 6.68
CA GLY A 76 24.47 8.02 6.34
C GLY A 76 25.35 7.73 7.55
N LEU A 77 25.83 6.50 7.65
CA LEU A 77 26.92 6.06 8.50
C LEU A 77 27.82 5.13 7.67
#